data_AF-A0A1I0QR81-F1
#
_entry.id   AF-A0A1I0QR81-F1
#
_cell.length_a   1.000
_cell.length_b   1.000
_cell.length_c   1.000
_cell.angle_alpha   90.00
_cell.angle_beta   90.00
_cell.angle_gamma   90.00
#
_symmetry.space_group_name_H-M   'P 1'
#
loop_
_entity.id
_entity.type
_entity.pdbx_description
1 polymer ?
#
loop_
_entity_poly.entity_id
_entity_poly.type
_entity_poly.pdbx_seq_one_letter_code
_entity_poly.pdbx_strand_id
1 'polypeptide(L)'
;MNWSILRWFARQVGLTDGRIFDPAFDGRMAEIQRPAKLPEGRVRIHFFAADFETDAEAELFCFGTGDPNKPEPITTELDGATIDTAFVEVVRGNLAGRLSEFLSGDTVADLMADRRGRNTLIFITEEAFSGLPFQVNDTDTLRYLGAHTVAT
;
A
#
# COMPACT_ATOMS: atom_id res chain seq x y z
N MET A 1 -5.18 -17.39 25.35
CA MET A 1 -5.52 -17.24 23.92
C MET A 1 -5.87 -15.77 23.71
N ASN A 2 -5.06 -15.01 22.96
CA ASN A 2 -5.25 -13.56 22.82
C ASN A 2 -6.38 -13.26 21.81
N TRP A 3 -7.41 -12.55 22.25
CA TRP A 3 -8.59 -12.18 21.45
C TRP A 3 -8.23 -11.36 20.20
N SER A 4 -7.16 -10.58 20.26
CA SER A 4 -6.65 -9.80 19.13
C SER A 4 -6.11 -10.68 18.01
N ILE A 5 -5.49 -11.81 18.35
CA ILE A 5 -4.93 -12.78 17.37
C ILE A 5 -6.08 -13.51 16.65
N LEU A 6 -7.14 -13.88 17.36
CA LEU A 6 -8.32 -14.51 16.76
C LEU A 6 -9.08 -13.58 15.80
N ARG A 7 -9.23 -12.30 16.15
CA ARG A 7 -9.80 -11.29 15.24
C ARG A 7 -8.92 -11.05 14.02
N TRP A 8 -7.60 -11.02 14.21
CA TRP A 8 -6.64 -10.91 13.12
C TRP A 8 -6.76 -12.10 12.15
N PHE A 9 -6.78 -13.34 12.65
CA PHE A 9 -7.00 -14.52 11.82
C PHE A 9 -8.34 -14.49 11.06
N ALA A 10 -9.42 -14.03 11.70
CA ALA A 10 -10.75 -13.95 11.05
C ALA A 10 -10.82 -12.91 9.92
N ARG A 11 -10.02 -11.84 9.97
CA ARG A 11 -9.88 -10.86 8.87
C ARG A 11 -9.03 -11.41 7.72
N GLN A 12 -7.95 -12.13 8.05
CA GLN A 12 -7.03 -12.70 7.07
C GLN A 12 -7.69 -13.70 6.10
N VAL A 13 -8.77 -14.39 6.50
CA VAL A 13 -9.53 -15.29 5.61
C VAL A 13 -10.44 -14.58 4.59
N GLY A 14 -10.40 -13.24 4.51
CA GLY A 14 -11.07 -12.46 3.46
C GLY A 14 -12.60 -12.39 3.57
N LEU A 15 -13.17 -12.77 4.72
CA LEU A 15 -14.62 -12.81 4.94
C LEU A 15 -15.20 -11.52 5.57
N THR A 16 -14.39 -10.49 5.76
CA THR A 16 -14.81 -9.26 6.47
C THR A 16 -15.05 -8.05 5.57
N ASP A 17 -14.62 -8.08 4.30
CA ASP A 17 -14.91 -6.98 3.38
C ASP A 17 -16.28 -7.21 2.74
N GLY A 18 -17.25 -6.33 2.95
CA GLY A 18 -18.57 -6.46 2.32
C GLY A 18 -18.57 -6.16 0.82
N ARG A 19 -17.50 -5.51 0.31
CA ARG A 19 -17.39 -5.03 -1.07
C ARG A 19 -17.15 -6.14 -2.08
N ILE A 20 -16.72 -7.33 -1.65
CA ILE A 20 -16.65 -8.53 -2.52
C ILE A 20 -17.99 -8.93 -3.11
N PHE A 21 -19.10 -8.46 -2.53
CA PHE A 21 -20.45 -8.70 -3.04
C PHE A 21 -20.99 -7.53 -3.88
N ASP A 22 -20.23 -6.43 -4.03
CA ASP A 22 -20.61 -5.31 -4.88
C ASP A 22 -20.12 -5.55 -6.33
N PRO A 23 -21.03 -5.75 -7.30
CA PRO A 23 -20.65 -5.95 -8.70
C PRO A 23 -20.00 -4.73 -9.36
N ALA A 24 -20.06 -3.55 -8.73
CA ALA A 24 -19.36 -2.34 -9.18
C ALA A 24 -17.90 -2.25 -8.67
N PHE A 25 -17.48 -3.14 -7.76
CA PHE A 25 -16.11 -3.17 -7.28
C PHE A 25 -15.16 -3.69 -8.37
N ASP A 26 -14.32 -2.79 -8.92
CA ASP A 26 -13.27 -3.14 -9.89
C ASP A 26 -11.89 -3.31 -9.27
N GLY A 27 -11.83 -3.32 -7.94
CA GLY A 27 -10.59 -3.34 -7.17
C GLY A 27 -9.95 -4.71 -7.11
N ARG A 28 -8.64 -4.73 -6.83
CA ARG A 28 -7.92 -5.98 -6.60
C ARG A 28 -8.31 -6.55 -5.24
N MET A 29 -8.67 -7.83 -5.21
CA MET A 29 -8.96 -8.55 -3.97
C MET A 29 -7.69 -8.75 -3.13
N ALA A 30 -7.85 -8.66 -1.81
CA ALA A 30 -6.78 -8.89 -0.85
C ALA A 30 -6.40 -10.39 -0.78
N GLU A 31 -5.29 -10.76 -1.42
CA GLU A 31 -4.66 -12.06 -1.19
C GLU A 31 -3.66 -11.96 -0.04
N ILE A 32 -3.61 -12.98 0.84
CA ILE A 32 -2.55 -13.05 1.87
C ILE A 32 -1.22 -13.24 1.15
N GLN A 33 -0.38 -12.23 1.21
CA GLN A 33 0.98 -12.25 0.71
C GLN A 33 1.94 -12.60 1.85
N ARG A 34 2.97 -13.37 1.51
CA ARG A 34 4.11 -13.60 2.40
C ARG A 34 5.31 -12.89 1.80
N PRO A 35 6.06 -12.12 2.60
CA PRO A 35 7.31 -11.54 2.15
C PRO A 35 8.19 -12.59 1.48
N ALA A 36 8.67 -12.29 0.29
CA ALA A 36 9.47 -13.24 -0.49
C ALA A 36 10.95 -12.97 -0.24
N LYS A 37 11.76 -14.03 -0.25
CA LYS A 37 13.21 -13.84 -0.27
C LYS A 37 13.60 -13.25 -1.63
N LEU A 38 14.03 -11.99 -1.63
CA LEU A 38 14.54 -11.31 -2.82
C LEU A 38 16.03 -11.60 -3.01
N PRO A 39 16.54 -11.51 -4.26
CA PRO A 39 17.98 -11.50 -4.51
C PRO A 39 18.67 -10.33 -3.79
N GLU A 40 19.96 -10.46 -3.48
CA GLU A 40 20.74 -9.35 -2.93
C GLU A 40 20.72 -8.13 -3.86
N GLY A 41 20.68 -6.93 -3.27
CA GLY A 41 20.60 -5.67 -4.01
C GLY A 41 19.24 -5.40 -4.67
N ARG A 42 18.18 -6.10 -4.24
CA ARG A 42 16.82 -5.91 -4.72
C ARG A 42 15.87 -5.64 -3.56
N VAL A 43 14.93 -4.73 -3.79
CA VAL A 43 13.81 -4.45 -2.89
C VAL A 43 12.49 -4.56 -3.65
N ARG A 44 11.43 -4.99 -2.98
CA ARG A 44 10.08 -4.98 -3.54
C ARG A 44 9.33 -3.78 -2.97
N ILE A 45 8.73 -3.01 -3.86
CA ILE A 45 7.94 -1.82 -3.55
C ILE A 45 6.51 -2.06 -3.98
N HIS A 46 5.57 -1.79 -3.08
CA HIS A 46 4.14 -1.78 -3.31
C HIS A 46 3.70 -0.35 -3.59
N PHE A 47 3.00 -0.16 -4.71
CA PHE A 47 2.58 1.16 -5.18
C PHE A 47 1.09 1.34 -4.94
N PHE A 48 0.74 2.49 -4.39
CA PHE A 48 -0.64 2.94 -4.28
C PHE A 48 -0.80 4.30 -4.93
N ALA A 49 -1.96 4.53 -5.52
CA ALA A 49 -2.37 5.85 -5.97
C ALA A 49 -3.51 6.35 -5.09
N ALA A 50 -3.48 7.64 -4.77
CA ALA A 50 -4.50 8.34 -4.01
C ALA A 50 -4.71 9.75 -4.59
N ASP A 51 -5.80 10.40 -4.18
CA ASP A 51 -6.07 11.78 -4.54
C ASP A 51 -6.21 12.62 -3.27
N PHE A 52 -5.34 13.61 -3.12
CA PHE A 52 -5.32 14.54 -1.98
C PHE A 52 -5.25 15.98 -2.46
N GLU A 53 -5.89 16.91 -1.75
CA GLU A 53 -5.91 18.32 -2.12
C GLU A 53 -4.56 19.00 -1.87
N THR A 54 -3.80 18.52 -0.89
CA THR A 54 -2.50 19.10 -0.49
C THR A 54 -1.48 18.03 -0.10
N ASP A 55 -0.20 18.38 -0.13
CA ASP A 55 0.88 17.51 0.37
C ASP A 55 0.70 17.22 1.86
N ALA A 56 0.28 18.22 2.65
CA ALA A 56 0.02 18.07 4.08
C ALA A 56 -1.10 17.06 4.38
N GLU A 57 -2.14 17.00 3.53
CA GLU A 57 -3.21 16.00 3.67
C GLU A 57 -2.72 14.59 3.36
N ALA A 58 -1.91 14.42 2.32
CA ALA A 58 -1.31 13.14 1.96
C ALA A 58 -0.36 12.64 3.08
N GLU A 59 0.44 13.54 3.66
CA GLU A 59 1.30 13.24 4.81
C GLU A 59 0.47 12.89 6.04
N LEU A 60 -0.58 13.66 6.35
CA LEU A 60 -1.46 13.36 7.48
C LEU A 60 -2.14 12.00 7.33
N PHE A 61 -2.54 11.62 6.11
CA PHE A 61 -3.09 10.29 5.87
C PHE A 61 -2.07 9.18 6.16
N CYS A 62 -0.79 9.38 5.84
CA CYS A 62 0.24 8.36 6.04
C CYS A 62 0.83 8.34 7.46
N PHE A 63 0.90 9.49 8.14
CA PHE A 63 1.71 9.69 9.36
C PHE A 63 0.96 10.44 10.49
N GLY A 64 -0.33 10.70 10.31
CA GLY A 64 -1.04 11.75 11.04
C GLY A 64 -1.54 11.45 12.45
N THR A 65 -1.20 10.32 13.07
CA THR A 65 -1.64 10.10 14.46
C THR A 65 -0.81 10.89 15.47
N GLY A 66 0.51 11.01 15.24
CA GLY A 66 1.46 11.60 16.19
C GLY A 66 1.48 10.92 17.58
N ASP A 67 0.74 9.83 17.76
CA ASP A 67 0.61 9.05 18.99
C ASP A 67 1.20 7.66 18.74
N PRO A 68 2.37 7.34 19.32
CA PRO A 68 3.03 6.07 19.06
C PRO A 68 2.24 4.85 19.55
N ASN A 69 1.15 5.05 20.31
CA ASN A 69 0.28 3.98 20.78
C ASN A 69 -0.92 3.72 19.86
N LYS A 70 -1.05 4.47 18.76
CA LYS A 70 -2.11 4.31 17.78
C LYS A 70 -1.54 3.95 16.41
N PRO A 71 -2.19 3.05 15.67
CA PRO A 71 -1.79 2.79 14.30
C PRO A 71 -2.04 4.03 13.45
N GLU A 72 -1.09 4.34 12.57
CA GLU A 72 -1.24 5.43 11.60
C GLU A 72 -2.47 5.22 10.69
N PRO A 73 -3.03 6.27 10.08
CA PRO A 73 -4.29 6.14 9.34
C PRO A 73 -4.14 5.19 8.15
N ILE A 74 -3.00 5.20 7.45
CA ILE A 74 -2.69 4.22 6.40
C ILE A 74 -2.72 2.76 6.89
N THR A 75 -2.23 2.50 8.11
CA THR A 75 -2.27 1.16 8.72
C THR A 75 -3.68 0.77 9.15
N THR A 76 -4.51 1.77 9.50
CA THR A 76 -5.93 1.55 9.81
C THR A 76 -6.72 1.24 8.54
N GLU A 77 -6.42 1.92 7.44
CA GLU A 77 -7.05 1.73 6.13
C GLU A 77 -6.63 0.38 5.50
N LEU A 78 -5.34 0.05 5.55
CA LEU A 78 -4.78 -1.23 5.12
C LEU A 78 -4.74 -2.22 6.30
N ASP A 79 -5.91 -2.51 6.88
CA ASP A 79 -6.04 -3.29 8.11
C ASP A 79 -5.60 -4.76 8.02
N GLY A 80 -5.32 -5.23 6.79
CA GLY A 80 -4.71 -6.51 6.46
C GLY A 80 -3.18 -6.54 6.62
N ALA A 81 -2.55 -5.40 6.89
CA ALA A 81 -1.10 -5.25 7.06
C ALA A 81 -0.75 -4.45 8.32
N THR A 82 0.36 -4.79 8.95
CA THR A 82 1.03 -3.87 9.89
C THR A 82 2.10 -3.14 9.11
N ILE A 83 2.04 -1.81 9.07
CA ILE A 83 2.93 -0.98 8.26
C ILE A 83 3.79 -0.15 9.20
N ASP A 84 5.10 -0.36 9.12
CA ASP A 84 6.08 0.58 9.65
C ASP A 84 6.23 1.75 8.68
N THR A 85 5.78 2.93 9.11
CA THR A 85 5.76 4.13 8.28
C THR A 85 7.13 4.74 8.03
N ALA A 86 8.19 4.26 8.71
CA ALA A 86 9.57 4.60 8.36
C ALA A 86 9.97 4.13 6.94
N PHE A 87 9.22 3.17 6.39
CA PHE A 87 9.42 2.59 5.06
C PHE A 87 8.34 3.02 4.05
N VAL A 88 7.61 4.09 4.38
CA VAL A 88 6.58 4.67 3.52
C VAL A 88 7.08 5.99 2.95
N GLU A 89 6.93 6.15 1.64
CA GLU A 89 7.21 7.40 0.94
C GLU A 89 5.93 7.92 0.28
N VAL A 90 5.71 9.23 0.36
CA VAL A 90 4.56 9.92 -0.24
C VAL A 90 5.06 10.91 -1.26
N VAL A 91 4.53 10.83 -2.48
CA VAL A 91 4.96 11.65 -3.61
C VAL A 91 3.75 12.22 -4.32
N ARG A 92 3.68 13.54 -4.39
CA ARG A 92 2.64 14.27 -5.11
C ARG A 92 3.30 15.17 -6.16
N GLY A 93 2.66 15.34 -7.31
CA GLY A 93 3.19 16.16 -8.40
C GLY A 93 4.00 15.37 -9.43
N ASN A 94 5.34 15.42 -9.41
CA ASN A 94 6.20 14.81 -10.45
C ASN A 94 6.30 13.27 -10.32
N LEU A 95 5.17 12.59 -10.43
CA LEU A 95 5.02 11.15 -10.23
C LEU A 95 5.86 10.33 -11.22
N ALA A 96 5.79 10.67 -12.51
CA ALA A 96 6.52 9.95 -13.56
C ALA A 96 8.04 10.12 -13.40
N GLY A 97 8.50 11.32 -13.02
CA GLY A 97 9.90 11.57 -12.74
C GLY A 97 10.41 10.67 -11.62
N ARG A 98 9.67 10.61 -10.50
CA ARG A 98 10.05 9.76 -9.37
C ARG A 98 10.04 8.27 -9.72
N LEU A 99 9.00 7.77 -10.40
CA LEU A 99 8.94 6.36 -10.83
C LEU A 99 10.10 5.98 -11.76
N SER A 100 10.54 6.92 -12.61
CA SER A 100 11.63 6.69 -13.58
C SER A 100 13.01 6.54 -12.92
N GLU A 101 13.15 6.85 -11.64
CA GLU A 101 14.42 6.66 -10.92
C GLU A 101 14.73 5.17 -10.68
N PHE A 102 13.70 4.31 -10.68
CA PHE A 102 13.84 2.89 -10.35
C PHE A 102 13.10 1.93 -11.29
N LEU A 103 12.23 2.43 -12.18
CA LEU A 103 11.49 1.63 -13.17
C LEU A 103 11.87 1.97 -14.61
N SER A 104 11.60 1.00 -15.51
CA SER A 104 11.69 1.22 -16.95
C SER A 104 10.56 2.12 -17.45
N GLY A 105 10.79 2.84 -18.55
CA GLY A 105 9.79 3.76 -19.12
C GLY A 105 8.44 3.11 -19.45
N ASP A 106 8.45 1.86 -19.93
CA ASP A 106 7.21 1.11 -20.21
C ASP A 106 6.42 0.84 -18.93
N THR A 107 7.11 0.41 -17.86
CA THR A 107 6.47 0.18 -16.55
C THR A 107 5.94 1.48 -15.95
N VAL A 108 6.66 2.60 -16.13
CA VAL A 108 6.20 3.92 -15.69
C VAL A 108 4.91 4.29 -16.44
N ALA A 109 4.87 4.09 -17.76
CA ALA A 109 3.68 4.39 -18.56
C ALA A 109 2.47 3.56 -18.12
N ASP A 110 2.65 2.26 -17.87
CA ASP A 110 1.60 1.37 -17.37
C ASP A 110 1.06 1.82 -16.01
N LEU A 111 1.94 2.11 -15.05
CA LEU A 111 1.54 2.62 -13.73
C LEU A 111 0.84 3.98 -13.80
N MET A 112 1.30 4.85 -14.70
CA MET A 112 0.69 6.17 -14.91
C MET A 112 -0.69 6.08 -15.57
N ALA A 113 -0.97 5.03 -16.36
CA ALA A 113 -2.31 4.73 -16.84
C ALA A 113 -3.20 4.15 -15.73
N ASP A 114 -2.67 3.18 -14.96
CA ASP A 114 -3.39 2.46 -13.91
C ASP A 114 -3.81 3.34 -12.72
N ARG A 115 -3.07 4.44 -12.43
CA ARG A 115 -3.45 5.40 -11.38
C ARG A 115 -4.76 6.13 -11.67
N ARG A 116 -5.22 6.16 -12.94
CA ARG A 116 -6.46 6.84 -13.39
C ARG A 116 -6.55 8.31 -12.99
N GLY A 117 -5.45 9.06 -13.18
CA GLY A 117 -5.41 10.51 -12.94
C GLY A 117 -5.16 10.95 -11.49
N ARG A 118 -5.22 10.04 -10.50
CA ARG A 118 -4.93 10.28 -9.07
C ARG A 118 -3.60 10.99 -8.85
N ASN A 119 -3.60 12.08 -8.10
CA ASN A 119 -2.48 13.03 -8.07
C ASN A 119 -1.31 12.67 -7.13
N THR A 120 -1.45 11.60 -6.33
CA THR A 120 -0.48 11.19 -5.32
C THR A 120 -0.12 9.70 -5.49
N LEU A 121 1.16 9.38 -5.30
CA LEU A 121 1.66 8.03 -5.15
C LEU A 121 2.17 7.81 -3.73
N ILE A 122 1.88 6.62 -3.20
CA ILE A 122 2.42 6.14 -1.93
C ILE A 122 3.20 4.86 -2.23
N PHE A 123 4.45 4.82 -1.77
CA PHE A 123 5.34 3.68 -1.89
C PHE A 123 5.47 3.02 -0.53
N ILE A 124 5.32 1.70 -0.49
CA ILE A 124 5.53 0.90 0.71
C ILE A 124 6.54 -0.19 0.35
N THR A 125 7.75 -0.14 0.92
CA THR A 125 8.70 -1.25 0.72
C THR A 125 8.22 -2.49 1.48
N GLU A 126 8.56 -3.69 1.01
CA GLU A 126 8.16 -4.93 1.70
C GLU A 126 8.75 -5.03 3.14
N GLU A 127 9.81 -4.27 3.43
CA GLU A 127 10.38 -4.14 4.77
C GLU A 127 9.40 -3.53 5.78
N ALA A 128 8.48 -2.66 5.31
CA ALA A 128 7.43 -2.07 6.14
C ALA A 128 6.57 -3.12 6.85
N PHE A 129 6.45 -4.33 6.29
CA PHE A 129 5.65 -5.42 6.84
C PHE A 129 6.39 -6.28 7.87
N SER A 130 7.66 -5.97 8.17
CA SER A 130 8.46 -6.65 9.21
C SER A 130 8.55 -8.18 9.07
N GLY A 131 8.48 -8.70 7.84
CA GLY A 131 8.50 -10.14 7.59
C GLY A 131 7.20 -10.89 7.92
N LEU A 132 6.14 -10.18 8.31
CA LEU A 132 4.84 -10.77 8.62
C LEU A 132 4.03 -10.99 7.34
N PRO A 133 3.13 -11.99 7.28
CA PRO A 133 2.11 -12.05 6.25
C PRO A 133 1.28 -10.77 6.25
N PHE A 134 0.97 -10.26 5.05
CA PHE A 134 0.26 -9.01 4.87
C PHE A 134 -0.78 -9.14 3.75
N GLN A 135 -1.80 -8.29 3.82
CA GLN A 135 -2.82 -8.12 2.81
C GLN A 135 -2.87 -6.66 2.42
N VAL A 136 -2.77 -6.39 1.14
CA VAL A 136 -2.91 -5.06 0.55
C VAL A 136 -3.79 -5.13 -0.67
N ASN A 137 -4.66 -4.15 -0.82
CA ASN A 137 -5.72 -4.11 -1.83
C ASN A 137 -6.19 -2.67 -2.04
N ASP A 138 -7.11 -2.51 -2.98
CA ASP A 138 -7.82 -1.25 -3.16
C ASP A 138 -8.69 -0.97 -1.92
N THR A 139 -8.73 0.30 -1.52
CA THR A 139 -9.55 0.83 -0.45
C THR A 139 -10.36 2.01 -1.00
N ASP A 140 -11.13 2.70 -0.16
CA ASP A 140 -11.92 3.84 -0.63
C ASP A 140 -11.01 5.03 -1.00
N THR A 141 -9.87 5.16 -0.30
CA THR A 141 -8.85 6.19 -0.57
C THR A 141 -7.73 5.69 -1.49
N LEU A 142 -7.33 4.43 -1.36
CA LEU A 142 -6.13 3.88 -2.01
C LEU A 142 -6.48 2.98 -3.19
N ARG A 143 -5.79 3.16 -4.32
CA ARG A 143 -5.78 2.19 -5.42
C ARG A 143 -4.44 1.48 -5.46
N TYR A 144 -4.43 0.17 -5.30
CA TYR A 144 -3.23 -0.64 -5.35
C TYR A 144 -2.80 -0.89 -6.80
N LEU A 145 -1.65 -0.30 -7.18
CA LEU A 145 -1.09 -0.40 -8.52
C LEU A 145 -0.23 -1.65 -8.71
N GLY A 146 0.15 -2.32 -7.63
CA GLY A 146 0.87 -3.59 -7.67
C GLY A 146 2.23 -3.52 -6.99
N ALA A 147 2.97 -4.63 -7.05
CA ALA A 147 4.30 -4.73 -6.49
C ALA A 147 5.35 -4.85 -7.59
N HIS A 148 6.45 -4.11 -7.49
CA HIS A 148 7.58 -4.21 -8.41
C HIS A 148 8.88 -4.43 -7.66
N THR A 149 9.75 -5.27 -8.22
CA THR A 149 11.09 -5.49 -7.68
C THR A 149 12.07 -4.56 -8.39
N VAL A 150 12.77 -3.73 -7.62
CA VAL A 150 13.70 -2.72 -8.11
C VAL A 150 15.09 -2.96 -7.54
N ALA A 151 16.11 -2.38 -8.17
CA ALA A 151 17.44 -2.37 -7.59
C ALA A 151 17.51 -1.36 -6.44
N THR A 152 18.21 -1.71 -5.36
CA THR A 152 18.54 -0.80 -4.24
C THR A 152 19.78 0.02 -4.54
#